data_AF-A0A0G0BFC1-F1
#
_entry.id   AF-A0A0G0BFC1-F1
#
_cell.length_a   1.000
_cell.length_b   1.000
_cell.length_c   1.000
_cell.angle_alpha   90.00
_cell.angle_beta   90.00
_cell.angle_gamma   90.00
#
_symmetry.space_group_name_H-M   'P 1'
#
loop_
_entity.id
_entity.type
_entity.pdbx_description
1 polymer ?
#
loop_
_entity_poly.entity_id
_entity_poly.type
_entity_poly.pdbx_seq_one_letter_code
_entity_poly.pdbx_strand_id
1 'polypeptide(L)'
;MKGDIVFGKFHSQYPNLGIVSVRFYNQDRDSDDTLVFRLKEEGKEKWYYEAKYKTDQFMPHKHFPFGFSEIKDSVGKNYEFQIESLRGASGSGILIDNQYPVFLAKSTFLKADLSGNKNTLLYFLGNKFINILGDKDLLFNNFLFFLPLIYFVIFVLSKGISFQFLTGFAMAIVIYDIFWLKGSYDSLFIGILFLWGLISRRFHFESRIAAVFALGFLALTPIMLIFSQDDLAEKTAVWAYLFLCVTVVQQIYELKKHPKNLFTLEKFKNNIFKIKFDKSDPIAQFIYRIYNPIILLLSFYILFKFGQRIYESSRLYQLFFPKVYLIKFLTYTFLPQILFLFALVITFLKVNKKFKNKIFLGFIFSLILLFSSTIIVNLSTKFRDTPTIVSVSPNDFSEAWVDIIINGVNFQDLPFAGKVLVGGAEQRIIDWKDERIIFRTDPYKLKSGVLEVITSENIKSNQYQFNYLYK
;
A
#
# COMPACT_ATOMS: atom_id res chain seq x y z
N MET A 1 -15.50 -34.85 3.18
CA MET A 1 -15.46 -34.13 4.47
C MET A 1 -15.15 -35.10 5.59
N LYS A 2 -16.07 -35.97 6.00
CA LYS A 2 -15.71 -37.10 6.87
C LYS A 2 -14.69 -38.02 6.20
N GLY A 3 -13.62 -38.33 6.92
CA GLY A 3 -12.48 -39.10 6.42
C GLY A 3 -11.51 -38.28 5.58
N ASP A 4 -11.75 -36.98 5.37
CA ASP A 4 -10.79 -36.13 4.70
C ASP A 4 -9.59 -35.93 5.62
N ILE A 5 -8.40 -36.07 5.03
CA ILE A 5 -7.13 -36.01 5.73
C ILE A 5 -6.30 -34.89 5.12
N VAL A 6 -5.74 -34.04 5.96
CA VAL A 6 -4.75 -33.05 5.57
C VAL A 6 -3.43 -33.32 6.27
N PHE A 7 -2.35 -33.24 5.51
CA PHE A 7 -0.99 -33.39 5.99
C PHE A 7 -0.27 -32.05 5.94
N GLY A 8 0.60 -31.82 6.92
CA GLY A 8 1.56 -30.73 6.88
C GLY A 8 2.92 -31.20 7.35
N LYS A 9 3.97 -30.68 6.75
CA LYS A 9 5.36 -30.98 7.12
C LYS A 9 6.07 -29.70 7.52
N PHE A 10 6.94 -29.77 8.51
CA PHE A 10 7.75 -28.63 8.92
C PHE A 10 9.08 -29.05 9.52
N HIS A 11 10.06 -28.18 9.36
CA HIS A 11 11.36 -28.30 9.98
C HIS A 11 11.38 -27.53 11.30
N SER A 12 11.71 -28.18 12.40
CA SER A 12 11.74 -27.52 13.70
C SER A 12 13.06 -26.77 13.89
N GLN A 13 12.96 -25.44 13.97
CA GLN A 13 14.12 -24.55 14.12
C GLN A 13 14.58 -24.39 15.58
N TYR A 14 13.73 -24.75 16.54
CA TYR A 14 13.92 -24.48 17.97
C TYR A 14 13.69 -25.75 18.81
N PRO A 15 14.30 -25.85 20.01
CA PRO A 15 14.09 -26.97 20.91
C PRO A 15 12.70 -26.89 21.56
N ASN A 16 12.32 -27.93 22.28
CA ASN A 16 11.08 -27.99 23.07
C ASN A 16 9.82 -27.73 22.23
N LEU A 17 9.72 -28.33 21.04
CA LEU A 17 8.49 -28.29 20.25
C LEU A 17 7.33 -28.83 21.08
N GLY A 18 6.25 -28.06 21.23
CA GLY A 18 5.11 -28.47 22.06
C GLY A 18 3.73 -28.04 21.54
N ILE A 19 3.68 -27.21 20.50
CA ILE A 19 2.42 -26.76 19.91
C ILE A 19 2.58 -26.71 18.39
N VAL A 20 1.58 -27.25 17.68
CA VAL A 20 1.34 -26.95 16.26
C VAL A 20 0.00 -26.23 16.19
N SER A 21 -0.04 -25.01 15.67
CA SER A 21 -1.29 -24.28 15.48
C SER A 21 -1.67 -24.26 14.01
N VAL A 22 -2.90 -24.63 13.65
CA VAL A 22 -3.38 -24.62 12.26
C VAL A 22 -4.54 -23.65 12.13
N ARG A 23 -4.59 -22.91 11.02
CA ARG A 23 -5.64 -21.93 10.73
C ARG A 23 -6.83 -22.61 10.09
N PHE A 24 -8.02 -22.31 10.60
CA PHE A 24 -9.25 -22.88 10.10
C PHE A 24 -10.24 -21.81 9.66
N TYR A 25 -11.13 -22.20 8.75
CA TYR A 25 -12.29 -21.42 8.33
C TYR A 25 -13.53 -22.31 8.50
N ASN A 26 -14.42 -21.92 9.42
CA ASN A 26 -15.68 -22.61 9.71
C ASN A 26 -16.85 -22.09 8.88
N GLN A 27 -16.59 -21.35 7.79
CA GLN A 27 -17.63 -20.74 6.94
C GLN A 27 -18.58 -19.82 7.72
N ASP A 28 -18.08 -19.20 8.79
CA ASP A 28 -18.84 -18.33 9.69
C ASP A 28 -20.06 -19.04 10.33
N ARG A 29 -19.91 -20.34 10.60
CA ARG A 29 -20.93 -21.22 11.21
C ARG A 29 -20.33 -22.08 12.33
N ASP A 30 -21.19 -22.51 13.24
CA ASP A 30 -20.82 -23.51 14.23
C ASP A 30 -20.55 -24.86 13.54
N SER A 31 -19.49 -25.54 13.97
CA SER A 31 -19.09 -26.84 13.45
C SER A 31 -19.18 -27.89 14.55
N ASP A 32 -19.92 -28.96 14.29
CA ASP A 32 -20.07 -30.12 15.18
C ASP A 32 -19.06 -31.26 14.85
N ASP A 33 -18.01 -30.95 14.09
CA ASP A 33 -17.00 -31.91 13.70
C ASP A 33 -16.10 -32.29 14.89
N THR A 34 -15.40 -33.42 14.73
CA THR A 34 -14.34 -33.86 15.62
C THR A 34 -13.12 -34.17 14.78
N LEU A 35 -12.04 -33.43 15.01
CA LEU A 35 -10.77 -33.64 14.34
C LEU A 35 -9.89 -34.57 15.16
N VAL A 36 -9.18 -35.49 14.50
CA VAL A 36 -8.03 -36.18 15.07
C VAL A 36 -6.78 -35.48 14.60
N PHE A 37 -5.99 -34.96 15.54
CA PHE A 37 -4.67 -34.42 15.26
C PHE A 37 -3.62 -35.47 15.62
N ARG A 38 -2.71 -35.78 14.68
CA ARG A 38 -1.56 -36.68 14.89
C ARG A 38 -0.27 -35.96 14.51
N LEU A 39 0.82 -36.28 15.21
CA LEU A 39 2.16 -35.73 14.95
C LEU A 39 3.23 -36.82 15.07
N LYS A 40 4.18 -36.85 14.14
CA LYS A 40 5.37 -37.72 14.19
C LYS A 40 6.59 -37.05 13.58
N GLU A 41 7.76 -37.56 13.92
CA GLU A 41 9.01 -37.24 13.22
C GLU A 41 9.02 -37.93 11.84
N GLU A 42 9.49 -37.24 10.80
CA GLU A 42 9.53 -37.77 9.44
C GLU A 42 10.34 -39.07 9.37
N GLY A 43 9.81 -40.09 8.69
CA GLY A 43 10.42 -41.41 8.58
C GLY A 43 10.16 -42.36 9.76
N LYS A 44 9.48 -41.92 10.85
CA LYS A 44 9.00 -42.81 11.90
C LYS A 44 7.64 -43.41 11.53
N GLU A 45 7.43 -44.68 11.86
CA GLU A 45 6.14 -45.35 11.67
C GLU A 45 5.12 -44.96 12.76
N LYS A 46 5.58 -44.84 14.02
CA LYS A 46 4.73 -44.57 15.17
C LYS A 46 4.46 -43.07 15.36
N TRP A 47 3.20 -42.72 15.59
CA TRP A 47 2.79 -41.38 16.00
C TRP A 47 3.33 -41.03 17.39
N TYR A 48 3.94 -39.86 17.52
CA TYR A 48 4.40 -39.32 18.81
C TYR A 48 3.21 -38.85 19.66
N TYR A 49 2.23 -38.23 19.01
CA TYR A 49 1.03 -37.70 19.66
C TYR A 49 -0.20 -37.93 18.79
N GLU A 50 -1.32 -38.26 19.44
CA GLU A 50 -2.65 -38.38 18.83
C GLU A 50 -3.71 -37.91 19.84
N ALA A 51 -4.59 -36.99 19.44
CA ALA A 51 -5.71 -36.54 20.26
C ALA A 51 -6.90 -36.06 19.42
N LYS A 52 -8.08 -36.07 20.04
CA LYS A 52 -9.35 -35.64 19.45
C LYS A 52 -9.74 -34.25 19.92
N TYR A 53 -10.19 -33.40 19.00
CA TYR A 53 -10.57 -32.02 19.24
C TYR A 53 -11.96 -31.75 18.66
N LYS A 54 -12.86 -31.17 19.44
CA LYS A 54 -14.14 -30.67 18.93
C LYS A 54 -13.93 -29.31 18.26
N THR A 55 -14.64 -29.07 17.17
CA THR A 55 -14.50 -27.84 16.38
C THR A 55 -15.40 -26.69 16.84
N ASP A 56 -16.21 -26.91 17.88
CA ASP A 56 -17.07 -25.91 18.53
C ASP A 56 -16.30 -24.69 19.09
N GLN A 57 -15.01 -24.86 19.37
CA GLN A 57 -14.13 -23.79 19.86
C GLN A 57 -13.33 -23.07 18.76
N PHE A 58 -13.48 -23.47 17.51
CA PHE A 58 -12.63 -22.98 16.43
C PHE A 58 -13.24 -21.68 15.88
N MET A 59 -12.43 -20.61 15.87
CA MET A 59 -12.84 -19.32 15.33
C MET A 59 -12.40 -19.18 13.86
N PRO A 60 -13.22 -18.55 12.99
CA PRO A 60 -12.86 -18.33 11.59
C PRO A 60 -11.57 -17.52 11.47
N HIS A 61 -10.70 -17.95 10.55
CA HIS A 61 -9.42 -17.32 10.21
C HIS A 61 -8.43 -17.21 11.39
N LYS A 62 -8.65 -17.98 12.45
CA LYS A 62 -7.76 -18.05 13.62
C LYS A 62 -6.99 -19.37 13.65
N HIS A 63 -5.79 -19.31 14.21
CA HIS A 63 -4.98 -20.49 14.49
C HIS A 63 -5.49 -21.19 15.75
N PHE A 64 -5.93 -22.44 15.62
CA PHE A 64 -6.26 -23.30 16.75
C PHE A 64 -5.00 -24.06 17.20
N PRO A 65 -4.60 -24.01 18.50
CA PRO A 65 -3.40 -24.66 18.99
C PRO A 65 -3.64 -26.13 19.36
N PHE A 66 -2.92 -27.04 18.70
CA PHE A 66 -2.80 -28.44 19.11
C PHE A 66 -1.58 -28.60 20.02
N GLY A 67 -1.82 -28.65 21.34
CA GLY A 67 -0.78 -28.76 22.36
C GLY A 67 -0.46 -30.21 22.72
N PHE A 68 0.82 -30.53 22.88
CA PHE A 68 1.31 -31.85 23.25
C PHE A 68 2.54 -31.75 24.17
N SER A 69 2.94 -32.87 24.76
CA SER A 69 4.14 -32.94 25.60
C SER A 69 5.37 -32.48 24.84
N GLU A 70 6.22 -31.70 25.50
CA GLU A 70 7.40 -31.11 24.85
C GLU A 70 8.37 -32.17 24.29
N ILE A 71 8.82 -31.96 23.06
CA ILE A 71 9.89 -32.73 22.42
C ILE A 71 11.18 -31.92 22.57
N LYS A 72 11.98 -32.23 23.60
CA LYS A 72 13.15 -31.44 23.98
C LYS A 72 14.17 -31.28 22.85
N ASP A 73 14.58 -32.40 22.25
CA ASP A 73 15.56 -32.44 21.16
C ASP A 73 14.90 -32.30 19.78
N SER A 74 14.04 -31.30 19.62
CA SER A 74 13.31 -31.09 18.36
C SER A 74 14.12 -30.36 17.29
N VAL A 75 15.19 -29.64 17.65
CA VAL A 75 15.97 -28.81 16.72
C VAL A 75 16.52 -29.64 15.55
N GLY A 76 16.38 -29.12 14.33
CA GLY A 76 16.97 -29.71 13.13
C GLY A 76 16.22 -30.93 12.59
N LYS A 77 15.10 -31.32 13.20
CA LYS A 77 14.29 -32.46 12.79
C LYS A 77 13.08 -32.03 11.97
N ASN A 78 12.69 -32.87 11.02
CA ASN A 78 11.46 -32.71 10.26
C ASN A 78 10.32 -33.45 10.94
N TYR A 79 9.17 -32.81 11.00
CA TYR A 79 7.94 -33.38 11.55
C TYR A 79 6.84 -33.35 10.51
N GLU A 80 5.98 -34.34 10.59
CA GLU A 80 4.75 -34.45 9.81
C GLU A 80 3.56 -34.51 10.78
N PHE A 81 2.56 -33.66 10.54
CA PHE A 81 1.29 -33.72 11.23
C PHE A 81 0.17 -34.10 10.28
N GLN A 82 -0.85 -34.75 10.83
CA GLN A 82 -2.04 -35.18 10.14
C GLN A 82 -3.27 -34.66 10.88
N ILE A 83 -4.24 -34.14 10.14
CA ILE A 83 -5.57 -33.76 10.64
C ILE A 83 -6.61 -34.54 9.87
N GLU A 84 -7.42 -35.31 10.58
CA GLU A 84 -8.49 -36.13 10.01
C GLU A 84 -9.84 -35.69 10.55
N SER A 85 -10.79 -35.40 9.67
CA SER A 85 -12.18 -35.11 10.06
C SER A 85 -12.95 -36.41 10.30
N LEU A 86 -13.51 -36.60 11.50
CA LEU A 86 -14.26 -37.82 11.83
C LEU A 86 -15.77 -37.70 11.59
N ARG A 87 -16.31 -36.49 11.63
CA ARG A 87 -17.76 -36.23 11.60
C ARG A 87 -18.19 -35.13 10.64
N GLY A 88 -17.26 -34.55 9.86
CA GLY A 88 -17.56 -33.47 8.94
C GLY A 88 -18.60 -33.87 7.89
N ALA A 89 -19.72 -33.14 7.83
CA ALA A 89 -20.72 -33.29 6.78
C ALA A 89 -20.78 -32.02 5.92
N SER A 90 -21.36 -32.12 4.73
CA SER A 90 -21.53 -30.97 3.83
C SER A 90 -22.25 -29.84 4.55
N GLY A 91 -21.59 -28.68 4.68
CA GLY A 91 -22.11 -27.49 5.36
C GLY A 91 -21.91 -27.41 6.88
N SER A 92 -21.31 -28.44 7.52
CA SER A 92 -20.94 -28.44 8.96
C SER A 92 -19.46 -28.80 9.21
N GLY A 93 -18.74 -29.20 8.16
CA GLY A 93 -17.31 -29.44 8.21
C GLY A 93 -16.50 -28.15 8.34
N ILE A 94 -15.27 -28.28 8.83
CA ILE A 94 -14.32 -27.18 8.94
C ILE A 94 -13.29 -27.25 7.82
N LEU A 95 -12.91 -26.10 7.28
CA LEU A 95 -11.92 -26.00 6.22
C LEU A 95 -10.59 -25.52 6.80
N ILE A 96 -9.48 -25.95 6.22
CA ILE A 96 -8.19 -25.30 6.47
C ILE A 96 -8.17 -23.99 5.68
N ASP A 97 -7.80 -22.92 6.35
CA ASP A 97 -7.67 -21.62 5.73
C ASP A 97 -6.33 -21.53 4.99
N ASN A 98 -6.38 -21.20 3.71
CA ASN A 98 -5.21 -21.06 2.85
C ASN A 98 -4.45 -19.74 3.08
N GLN A 99 -4.93 -18.86 3.97
CA GLN A 99 -4.23 -17.63 4.31
C GLN A 99 -2.90 -17.94 5.03
N TYR A 100 -1.79 -17.53 4.41
CA TYR A 100 -0.46 -17.73 4.96
C TYR A 100 -0.23 -16.87 6.24
N PRO A 101 0.39 -17.42 7.30
CA PRO A 101 0.82 -18.81 7.44
C PRO A 101 -0.35 -19.75 7.81
N VAL A 102 -0.50 -20.84 7.04
CA VAL A 102 -1.56 -21.84 7.27
C VAL A 102 -1.40 -22.54 8.61
N PHE A 103 -0.15 -22.81 9.02
CA PHE A 103 0.15 -23.38 10.32
C PHE A 103 1.43 -22.77 10.92
N LEU A 104 1.60 -22.93 12.23
CA LEU A 104 2.74 -22.45 13.01
C LEU A 104 3.19 -23.52 13.99
N ALA A 105 4.48 -23.88 13.97
CA ALA A 105 5.10 -24.69 15.01
C ALA A 105 5.68 -23.77 16.09
N LYS A 106 5.41 -24.06 17.37
CA LYS A 106 5.85 -23.25 18.50
C LYS A 106 6.56 -24.10 19.54
N SER A 107 7.70 -23.59 20.00
CA SER A 107 8.38 -24.11 21.18
C SER A 107 7.66 -23.68 22.45
N THR A 108 7.57 -24.60 23.39
CA THR A 108 7.00 -24.38 24.72
C THR A 108 8.12 -24.44 25.75
N PHE A 109 8.14 -23.52 26.70
CA PHE A 109 9.12 -23.51 27.79
C PHE A 109 8.37 -23.44 29.11
N LEU A 110 8.65 -24.38 30.01
CA LEU A 110 8.08 -24.34 31.36
C LEU A 110 8.69 -23.18 32.14
N LYS A 111 7.87 -22.51 32.94
CA LYS A 111 8.33 -21.39 33.79
C LYS A 111 9.46 -21.85 34.75
N ALA A 112 9.34 -23.07 35.28
CA ALA A 112 10.36 -23.66 36.15
C ALA A 112 11.72 -23.77 35.46
N ASP A 113 11.76 -24.20 34.19
CA ASP A 113 12.99 -24.34 33.42
C ASP A 113 13.64 -22.99 33.11
N LEU A 114 12.81 -21.98 32.78
CA LEU A 114 13.29 -20.62 32.55
C LEU A 114 13.84 -19.98 33.83
N SER A 115 13.24 -20.23 34.99
CA SER A 115 13.74 -19.73 36.27
C SER A 115 14.94 -20.51 36.81
N GLY A 116 15.01 -21.81 36.54
CA GLY A 116 16.02 -22.72 37.09
C GLY A 116 17.32 -22.73 36.29
N ASN A 117 17.29 -22.39 35.00
CA ASN A 117 18.47 -22.45 34.14
C ASN A 117 18.71 -21.13 33.39
N LYS A 118 19.75 -20.39 33.81
CA LYS A 118 20.16 -19.12 33.21
C LYS A 118 20.46 -19.23 31.72
N ASN A 119 21.03 -20.36 31.26
CA ASN A 119 21.35 -20.55 29.85
C ASN A 119 20.08 -20.70 29.01
N THR A 120 19.09 -21.46 29.51
CA THR A 120 17.78 -21.60 28.86
C THR A 120 17.06 -20.26 28.80
N LEU A 121 17.12 -19.47 29.88
CA LEU A 121 16.53 -18.12 29.90
C LEU A 121 17.18 -17.19 28.87
N LEU A 122 18.52 -17.14 28.82
CA LEU A 122 19.24 -16.33 27.85
C LEU A 122 18.95 -16.77 26.41
N TYR A 123 18.90 -18.08 26.16
CA TYR A 123 18.49 -18.63 24.86
C TYR A 123 17.06 -18.22 24.49
N PHE A 124 16.11 -18.35 25.41
CA PHE A 124 14.72 -17.94 25.20
C PHE A 124 14.61 -16.44 24.92
N LEU A 125 15.23 -15.59 25.74
CA LEU A 125 15.20 -14.14 25.56
C LEU A 125 15.87 -13.72 24.25
N GLY A 126 17.02 -14.31 23.92
CA GLY A 126 17.74 -14.05 22.66
C GLY A 126 16.90 -14.40 21.43
N ASN A 127 16.31 -15.60 21.40
CA ASN A 127 15.44 -16.00 20.29
C ASN A 127 14.13 -15.23 20.26
N LYS A 128 13.55 -14.89 21.43
CA LYS A 128 12.36 -14.04 21.48
C LYS A 128 12.64 -12.65 20.92
N PHE A 129 13.81 -12.08 21.23
CA PHE A 129 14.27 -10.82 20.68
C PHE A 129 14.49 -10.92 19.16
N ILE A 130 15.20 -11.96 18.68
CA ILE A 130 15.38 -12.20 17.24
C ILE A 130 14.02 -12.37 16.54
N ASN A 131 13.07 -13.08 17.13
CA ASN A 131 11.73 -13.26 16.56
C ASN A 131 10.95 -11.94 16.50
N ILE A 132 11.06 -11.11 17.54
CA ILE A 132 10.51 -9.74 17.56
C ILE A 132 11.13 -8.88 16.45
N LEU A 133 12.44 -9.03 16.20
CA LEU A 133 13.13 -8.36 15.09
C LEU A 133 12.85 -9.01 13.72
N GLY A 134 12.37 -10.26 13.67
CA GLY A 134 12.05 -10.95 12.43
C GLY A 134 10.69 -10.56 11.86
N ASP A 135 9.77 -10.15 12.73
CA ASP A 135 8.44 -9.68 12.34
C ASP A 135 8.49 -8.21 11.90
N LYS A 136 8.37 -7.99 10.58
CA LYS A 136 8.46 -6.67 9.96
C LYS A 136 7.37 -5.71 10.44
N ASP A 137 6.16 -6.22 10.69
CA ASP A 137 5.02 -5.40 11.10
C ASP A 137 5.20 -4.97 12.56
N LEU A 138 5.64 -5.90 13.41
CA LEU A 138 5.94 -5.62 14.81
C LEU A 138 7.13 -4.66 14.95
N LEU A 139 8.19 -4.84 14.15
CA LEU A 139 9.31 -3.91 14.07
C LEU A 139 8.87 -2.50 13.68
N PHE A 140 8.06 -2.40 12.64
CA PHE A 140 7.56 -1.13 12.13
C PHE A 140 6.68 -0.43 13.19
N ASN A 141 5.76 -1.15 13.82
CA ASN A 141 4.91 -0.62 14.88
C ASN A 141 5.71 -0.17 16.11
N ASN A 142 6.70 -0.95 16.54
CA ASN A 142 7.59 -0.55 17.64
C ASN A 142 8.41 0.69 17.27
N PHE A 143 8.95 0.76 16.06
CA PHE A 143 9.65 1.95 15.59
C PHE A 143 8.76 3.19 15.65
N LEU A 144 7.50 3.09 15.18
CA LEU A 144 6.53 4.17 15.25
C LEU A 144 6.22 4.56 16.70
N PHE A 145 6.06 3.59 17.60
CA PHE A 145 5.83 3.83 19.02
C PHE A 145 6.97 4.61 19.69
N PHE A 146 8.22 4.32 19.31
CA PHE A 146 9.39 5.02 19.84
C PHE A 146 9.72 6.35 19.13
N LEU A 147 8.95 6.76 18.11
CA LEU A 147 9.19 8.03 17.41
C LEU A 147 9.27 9.26 18.33
N PRO A 148 8.40 9.46 19.35
CA PRO A 148 8.54 10.60 20.25
C PRO A 148 9.90 10.65 20.94
N LEU A 149 10.42 9.49 21.37
CA LEU A 149 11.74 9.37 22.00
C LEU A 149 12.86 9.65 21.00
N ILE A 150 12.78 9.05 19.80
CA ILE A 150 13.75 9.29 18.72
C ILE A 150 13.79 10.78 18.36
N TYR A 151 12.63 11.42 18.21
CA TYR A 151 12.52 12.85 17.94
C TYR A 151 13.05 13.71 19.09
N PHE A 152 12.82 13.33 20.34
CA PHE A 152 13.42 14.01 21.49
C PHE A 152 14.95 13.95 21.44
N VAL A 153 15.52 12.77 21.17
CA VAL A 153 16.98 12.60 21.05
C VAL A 153 17.53 13.43 19.90
N ILE A 154 16.90 13.38 18.71
CA ILE A 154 17.28 14.22 17.56
C ILE A 154 17.19 15.70 17.94
N PHE A 155 16.15 16.12 18.65
CA PHE A 155 15.95 17.50 19.08
C PHE A 155 17.05 17.98 20.05
N VAL A 156 17.41 17.15 21.04
CA VAL A 156 18.47 17.47 22.01
C VAL A 156 19.85 17.54 21.34
N LEU A 157 20.11 16.63 20.40
CA LEU A 157 21.36 16.58 19.64
C LEU A 157 21.46 17.68 18.57
N SER A 158 20.35 18.30 18.18
CA SER A 158 20.30 19.25 17.07
C SER A 158 20.48 20.71 17.48
N LYS A 159 21.24 21.03 18.54
CA LYS A 159 21.38 22.41 19.07
C LYS A 159 21.85 23.45 18.02
N GLY A 160 22.71 23.07 17.08
CA GLY A 160 23.18 23.91 15.98
C GLY A 160 22.33 23.84 14.69
N ILE A 161 21.22 23.10 14.70
CA ILE A 161 20.34 22.98 13.53
C ILE A 161 19.31 24.09 13.52
N SER A 162 19.14 24.69 12.34
CA SER A 162 18.17 25.76 12.12
C SER A 162 16.71 25.25 12.07
N PHE A 163 15.76 26.12 12.43
CA PHE A 163 14.34 25.75 12.47
C PHE A 163 13.80 25.26 11.12
N GLN A 164 14.36 25.75 10.01
CA GLN A 164 13.97 25.41 8.65
C GLN A 164 14.13 23.91 8.40
N PHE A 165 15.26 23.35 8.83
CA PHE A 165 15.53 21.93 8.66
C PHE A 165 14.58 21.08 9.49
N LEU A 166 14.40 21.41 10.78
CA LEU A 166 13.53 20.63 11.67
C LEU A 166 12.05 20.72 11.26
N THR A 167 11.60 21.91 10.86
CA THR A 167 10.25 22.12 10.32
C THR A 167 10.06 21.36 9.02
N GLY A 168 11.02 21.48 8.09
CA GLY A 168 10.99 20.74 6.82
C GLY A 168 11.01 19.23 7.01
N PHE A 169 11.78 18.73 7.98
CA PHE A 169 11.80 17.31 8.35
C PHE A 169 10.45 16.85 8.88
N ALA A 170 9.84 17.58 9.82
CA ALA A 170 8.51 17.26 10.32
C ALA A 170 7.46 17.24 9.19
N MET A 171 7.47 18.26 8.32
CA MET A 171 6.56 18.31 7.17
C MET A 171 6.82 17.19 6.16
N ALA A 172 8.08 16.80 5.94
CA ALA A 172 8.40 15.69 5.04
C ALA A 172 7.81 14.36 5.55
N ILE A 173 7.78 14.14 6.87
CA ILE A 173 7.16 12.95 7.45
C ILE A 173 5.63 13.01 7.30
N VAL A 174 5.01 14.17 7.49
CA VAL A 174 3.56 14.36 7.23
C VAL A 174 3.22 14.06 5.77
N ILE A 175 4.01 14.61 4.83
CA ILE A 175 3.84 14.35 3.40
C ILE A 175 4.06 12.86 3.10
N TYR A 176 5.05 12.23 3.72
CA TYR A 176 5.28 10.79 3.58
C TYR A 176 4.09 9.96 4.05
N ASP A 177 3.48 10.31 5.18
CA ASP A 177 2.28 9.65 5.67
C ASP A 177 1.10 9.79 4.71
N ILE A 178 0.84 11.01 4.23
CA ILE A 178 -0.27 11.28 3.30
C ILE A 178 -0.11 10.43 2.04
N PHE A 179 1.06 10.48 1.38
CA PHE A 179 1.19 9.92 0.02
C PHE A 179 1.72 8.48 -0.07
N TRP A 180 2.41 7.96 0.96
CA TRP A 180 3.08 6.65 0.88
C TRP A 180 2.63 5.63 1.93
N LEU A 181 2.23 6.03 3.13
CA LEU A 181 1.74 5.07 4.12
C LEU A 181 0.31 4.68 3.79
N LYS A 182 0.04 3.38 3.66
CA LYS A 182 -1.31 2.86 3.40
C LYS A 182 -2.20 2.87 4.65
N GLY A 183 -1.60 2.67 5.82
CA GLY A 183 -2.29 2.70 7.11
C GLY A 183 -2.19 4.07 7.78
N SER A 184 -3.10 4.33 8.72
CA SER A 184 -3.02 5.44 9.67
C SER A 184 -2.47 4.91 10.99
N TYR A 185 -1.50 5.61 11.57
CA TYR A 185 -0.80 5.16 12.77
C TYR A 185 -0.82 6.26 13.84
N ASP A 186 -1.57 6.05 14.92
CA ASP A 186 -1.73 7.04 15.99
C ASP A 186 -0.40 7.47 16.63
N SER A 187 0.54 6.52 16.76
CA SER A 187 1.88 6.80 17.31
C SER A 187 2.67 7.78 16.43
N LEU A 188 2.46 7.74 15.10
CA LEU A 188 3.09 8.68 14.17
C LEU A 188 2.52 10.09 14.37
N PHE A 189 1.20 10.22 14.52
CA PHE A 189 0.55 11.50 14.80
C PHE A 189 1.06 12.11 16.10
N ILE A 190 1.06 11.33 17.18
CA ILE A 190 1.56 11.78 18.49
C ILE A 190 3.04 12.17 18.39
N GLY A 191 3.87 11.37 17.73
CA GLY A 191 5.29 11.65 17.53
C GLY A 191 5.53 12.97 16.80
N ILE A 192 4.84 13.21 15.69
CA ILE A 192 5.00 14.44 14.90
C ILE A 192 4.48 15.67 15.65
N LEU A 193 3.33 15.56 16.33
CA LEU A 193 2.80 16.65 17.16
C LEU A 193 3.76 16.99 18.31
N PHE A 194 4.35 15.97 18.93
CA PHE A 194 5.36 16.14 19.96
C PHE A 194 6.61 16.84 19.41
N LEU A 195 7.15 16.38 18.27
CA LEU A 195 8.28 17.01 17.59
C LEU A 195 7.97 18.47 17.22
N TRP A 196 6.78 18.74 16.69
CA TRP A 196 6.33 20.10 16.38
C TRP A 196 6.28 20.98 17.62
N GLY A 197 5.74 20.47 18.73
CA GLY A 197 5.74 21.16 20.03
C GLY A 197 7.15 21.52 20.49
N LEU A 198 8.12 20.60 20.37
CA LEU A 198 9.53 20.86 20.69
C LEU A 198 10.14 21.96 19.80
N ILE A 199 9.91 21.89 18.49
CA ILE A 199 10.38 22.90 17.52
C ILE A 199 9.76 24.26 17.86
N SER A 200 8.44 24.31 18.02
CA SER A 200 7.70 25.53 18.36
C SER A 200 8.19 26.16 19.65
N ARG A 201 8.43 25.36 20.69
CA ARG A 201 8.96 25.84 21.97
C ARG A 201 10.37 26.38 21.84
N ARG A 202 11.25 25.70 21.11
CA ARG A 202 12.65 26.10 20.93
C ARG A 202 12.79 27.41 20.18
N PHE A 203 12.04 27.56 19.09
CA PHE A 203 12.14 28.72 18.21
C PHE A 203 11.06 29.77 18.49
N HIS A 204 10.26 29.58 19.54
CA HIS A 204 9.20 30.52 19.97
C HIS A 204 8.25 30.86 18.82
N PHE A 205 7.81 29.87 18.05
CA PHE A 205 6.88 30.06 16.94
C PHE A 205 5.56 30.64 17.42
N GLU A 206 5.02 31.58 16.65
CA GLU A 206 3.64 32.01 16.85
C GLU A 206 2.63 31.01 16.25
N SER A 207 1.44 30.95 16.84
CA SER A 207 0.31 30.07 16.51
C SER A 207 -0.12 30.18 15.04
N ARG A 208 0.03 31.36 14.44
CA ARG A 208 -0.24 31.62 13.01
C ARG A 208 0.61 30.77 12.07
N ILE A 209 1.79 30.31 12.48
CA ILE A 209 2.63 29.42 11.67
C ILE A 209 1.96 28.05 11.52
N ALA A 210 1.50 27.44 12.61
CA ALA A 210 0.74 26.19 12.56
C ALA A 210 -0.57 26.36 11.78
N ALA A 211 -1.22 27.52 11.90
CA ALA A 211 -2.46 27.82 11.20
C ALA A 211 -2.29 27.80 9.67
N VAL A 212 -1.16 28.29 9.16
CA VAL A 212 -0.84 28.24 7.72
C VAL A 212 -0.69 26.80 7.24
N PHE A 213 -0.10 25.90 8.04
CA PHE A 213 -0.04 24.47 7.68
C PHE A 213 -1.43 23.82 7.71
N ALA A 214 -2.23 24.10 8.74
CA ALA A 214 -3.61 23.62 8.82
C ALA A 214 -4.43 24.04 7.59
N LEU A 215 -4.38 25.32 7.22
CA LEU A 215 -5.07 25.86 6.03
C LEU A 215 -4.51 25.27 4.73
N GLY A 216 -3.20 25.02 4.65
CA GLY A 216 -2.57 24.39 3.50
C GLY A 216 -3.09 22.97 3.27
N PHE A 217 -3.17 22.14 4.32
CA PHE A 217 -3.75 20.80 4.23
C PHE A 217 -5.26 20.86 3.98
N LEU A 218 -5.98 21.78 4.61
CA LEU A 218 -7.41 21.96 4.37
C LEU A 218 -7.69 22.29 2.89
N ALA A 219 -6.88 23.16 2.27
CA ALA A 219 -6.98 23.49 0.85
C ALA A 219 -6.56 22.32 -0.08
N LEU A 220 -5.65 21.46 0.36
CA LEU A 220 -5.23 20.28 -0.39
C LEU A 220 -6.31 19.18 -0.41
N THR A 221 -7.16 19.12 0.62
CA THR A 221 -8.24 18.13 0.73
C THR A 221 -9.21 18.14 -0.48
N PRO A 222 -9.85 19.27 -0.86
CA PRO A 222 -10.72 19.29 -2.04
C PRO A 222 -9.98 19.01 -3.34
N ILE A 223 -8.68 19.34 -3.42
CA ILE A 223 -7.86 18.99 -4.59
C ILE A 223 -7.78 17.47 -4.72
N MET A 224 -7.53 16.74 -3.63
CA MET A 224 -7.46 15.27 -3.64
C MET A 224 -8.81 14.64 -4.01
N LEU A 225 -9.93 15.19 -3.51
CA LEU A 225 -11.28 14.74 -3.88
C LEU A 225 -11.59 14.94 -5.37
N ILE A 226 -11.17 16.06 -5.96
CA ILE A 226 -11.33 16.31 -7.41
C ILE A 226 -10.59 15.25 -8.24
N PHE A 227 -9.49 14.70 -7.73
CA PHE A 227 -8.74 13.62 -8.38
C PHE A 227 -9.19 12.21 -7.95
N SER A 228 -10.33 12.09 -7.26
CA SER A 228 -10.88 10.81 -6.77
C SER A 228 -9.87 10.03 -5.93
N GLN A 229 -9.11 10.73 -5.08
CA GLN A 229 -8.14 10.15 -4.15
C GLN A 229 -8.67 10.25 -2.71
N ASP A 230 -9.73 9.50 -2.40
CA ASP A 230 -10.47 9.62 -1.14
C ASP A 230 -9.58 9.33 0.09
N ASP A 231 -8.76 8.27 0.02
CA ASP A 231 -7.80 7.92 1.10
C ASP A 231 -6.81 9.07 1.40
N LEU A 232 -6.29 9.72 0.34
CA LEU A 232 -5.36 10.84 0.48
C LEU A 232 -6.07 12.07 1.05
N ALA A 233 -7.32 12.30 0.64
CA ALA A 233 -8.14 13.40 1.11
C ALA A 233 -8.43 13.25 2.61
N GLU A 234 -8.79 12.05 3.07
CA GLU A 234 -9.03 11.75 4.48
C GLU A 234 -7.77 12.01 5.32
N LYS A 235 -6.62 11.45 4.93
CA LYS A 235 -5.35 11.68 5.64
C LYS A 235 -4.98 13.15 5.69
N THR A 236 -5.16 13.87 4.59
CA THR A 236 -4.89 15.31 4.53
C THR A 236 -5.82 16.09 5.47
N ALA A 237 -7.10 15.73 5.53
CA ALA A 237 -8.07 16.34 6.43
C ALA A 237 -7.71 16.09 7.92
N VAL A 238 -7.26 14.88 8.26
CA VAL A 238 -6.76 14.56 9.60
C VAL A 238 -5.58 15.47 9.97
N TRP A 239 -4.58 15.60 9.10
CA TRP A 239 -3.45 16.50 9.35
C TRP A 239 -3.87 17.97 9.46
N ALA A 240 -4.81 18.43 8.65
CA ALA A 240 -5.39 19.77 8.76
C ALA A 240 -6.00 19.99 10.15
N TYR A 241 -6.80 19.03 10.64
CA TYR A 241 -7.41 19.07 11.96
C TYR A 241 -6.35 19.06 13.09
N LEU A 242 -5.35 18.18 13.02
CA LEU A 242 -4.30 18.09 14.03
C LEU A 242 -3.50 19.41 14.14
N PHE A 243 -3.14 20.03 13.01
CA PHE A 243 -2.45 21.34 13.04
C PHE A 243 -3.36 22.47 13.53
N LEU A 244 -4.68 22.41 13.28
CA LEU A 244 -5.63 23.35 13.84
C LEU A 244 -5.69 23.24 15.38
N CYS A 245 -5.72 22.02 15.93
CA CYS A 245 -5.63 21.80 17.37
C CYS A 245 -4.34 22.39 17.95
N VAL A 246 -3.20 22.17 17.28
CA VAL A 246 -1.92 22.79 17.66
C VAL A 246 -1.99 24.30 17.67
N THR A 247 -2.60 24.92 16.65
CA THR A 247 -2.81 26.37 16.58
C THR A 247 -3.57 26.87 17.82
N VAL A 248 -4.68 26.22 18.18
CA VAL A 248 -5.49 26.61 19.35
C VAL A 248 -4.67 26.48 20.64
N VAL A 249 -3.97 25.38 20.83
CA VAL A 249 -3.13 25.15 22.02
C VAL A 249 -2.01 26.20 22.13
N GLN A 250 -1.33 26.50 21.02
CA GLN A 250 -0.30 27.54 20.96
C GLN A 250 -0.88 28.93 21.23
N GLN A 251 -2.05 29.25 20.69
CA GLN A 251 -2.72 30.53 20.91
C GLN A 251 -3.10 30.73 22.37
N ILE A 252 -3.63 29.69 23.04
CA ILE A 252 -3.92 29.74 24.48
C ILE A 252 -2.64 29.97 25.28
N TYR A 253 -1.54 29.30 24.91
CA TYR A 253 -0.23 29.49 25.54
C TYR A 253 0.30 30.92 25.38
N GLU A 254 0.19 31.49 24.17
CA GLU A 254 0.59 32.87 23.86
C GLU A 254 -0.19 33.89 24.69
N LEU A 255 -1.51 33.72 24.77
CA LEU A 255 -2.41 34.55 25.57
C LEU A 255 -2.08 34.48 27.06
N LYS A 256 -1.70 33.31 27.59
CA LYS A 256 -1.42 33.13 29.02
C LYS A 256 -0.02 33.58 29.45
N LYS A 257 0.99 33.42 28.60
CA LYS A 257 2.40 33.66 28.96
C LYS A 257 2.98 34.97 28.41
N HIS A 258 2.31 35.61 27.45
CA HIS A 258 2.78 36.85 26.79
C HIS A 258 4.29 36.85 26.47
N PRO A 259 4.80 35.84 25.73
CA PRO A 259 6.21 35.76 25.40
C PRO A 259 6.67 37.00 24.61
N LYS A 260 7.68 37.72 25.10
CA LYS A 260 8.15 38.99 24.52
C LYS A 260 8.82 38.85 23.14
N ASN A 261 9.26 37.65 22.76
CA ASN A 261 10.08 37.40 21.57
C ASN A 261 9.51 36.30 20.66
N LEU A 262 8.27 36.46 20.21
CA LEU A 262 7.68 35.51 19.26
C LEU A 262 8.36 35.59 17.88
N PHE A 263 8.58 34.42 17.29
CA PHE A 263 9.04 34.27 15.92
C PHE A 263 7.85 34.34 14.98
N THR A 264 7.66 35.52 14.39
CA THR A 264 6.47 35.85 13.61
C THR A 264 6.40 35.11 12.28
N LEU A 265 5.19 34.97 11.73
CA LEU A 265 4.95 34.34 10.43
C LEU A 265 5.70 35.04 9.30
N GLU A 266 5.86 36.35 9.36
CA GLU A 266 6.66 37.10 8.38
C GLU A 266 8.15 36.71 8.46
N LYS A 267 8.71 36.64 9.67
CA LYS A 267 10.08 36.15 9.88
C LYS A 267 10.23 34.71 9.41
N PHE A 268 9.22 33.87 9.64
CA PHE A 268 9.20 32.50 9.14
C PHE A 268 9.21 32.44 7.62
N LYS A 269 8.27 33.10 6.93
CA LYS A 269 8.18 33.15 5.47
C LYS A 269 9.48 33.66 4.83
N ASN A 270 10.08 34.72 5.39
CA ASN A 270 11.30 35.32 4.86
C ASN A 270 12.57 34.46 5.07
N ASN A 271 12.51 33.47 5.95
CA ASN A 271 13.65 32.64 6.31
C ASN A 271 13.47 31.14 6.05
N ILE A 272 12.28 30.66 5.70
CA ILE A 272 11.99 29.21 5.56
C ILE A 272 12.91 28.50 4.56
N PHE A 273 13.36 29.21 3.52
CA PHE A 273 14.26 28.67 2.49
C PHE A 273 15.75 28.92 2.76
N LYS A 274 16.11 29.57 3.88
CA LYS A 274 17.49 29.88 4.26
C LYS A 274 18.00 28.87 5.28
N ILE A 275 18.09 27.60 4.88
CA ILE A 275 18.63 26.53 5.74
C ILE A 275 20.07 26.90 6.13
N LYS A 276 20.32 27.01 7.43
CA LYS A 276 21.65 27.24 8.00
C LYS A 276 22.01 26.05 8.88
N PHE A 277 23.27 25.65 8.81
CA PHE A 277 23.87 24.72 9.75
C PHE A 277 24.95 25.49 10.49
N ASP A 278 24.91 25.45 11.82
CA ASP A 278 25.99 26.01 12.62
C ASP A 278 27.27 25.23 12.34
N LYS A 279 28.30 25.93 11.86
CA LYS A 279 29.60 25.32 11.57
C LYS A 279 30.34 24.94 12.84
N SER A 280 29.98 25.47 14.00
CA SER A 280 30.64 25.11 15.26
C SER A 280 30.15 23.79 15.84
N ASP A 281 28.94 23.35 15.48
CA ASP A 281 28.34 22.13 16.01
C ASP A 281 28.76 20.90 15.16
N PRO A 282 29.46 19.91 15.75
CA PRO A 282 29.92 18.72 15.01
C PRO A 282 28.76 17.89 14.44
N ILE A 283 27.61 17.86 15.12
CA ILE A 283 26.42 17.12 14.68
C ILE A 283 25.79 17.84 13.48
N ALA A 284 25.69 19.17 13.53
CA ALA A 284 25.20 19.96 12.41
C ALA A 284 26.11 19.83 11.18
N GLN A 285 27.44 19.80 11.36
CA GLN A 285 28.38 19.53 10.27
C GLN A 285 28.20 18.12 9.70
N PHE A 286 28.08 17.09 10.55
CA PHE A 286 27.88 15.71 10.13
C PHE A 286 26.60 15.56 9.31
N ILE A 287 25.49 16.12 9.81
CA ILE A 287 24.21 16.13 9.09
C ILE A 287 24.35 16.85 7.76
N TYR A 288 25.00 18.02 7.71
CA TYR A 288 25.23 18.74 6.46
C TYR A 288 26.02 17.92 5.43
N ARG A 289 27.05 17.18 5.87
CA ARG A 289 27.87 16.30 5.00
C ARG A 289 27.06 15.18 4.39
N ILE A 290 26.11 14.61 5.13
CA ILE A 290 25.27 13.49 4.68
C ILE A 290 24.05 13.98 3.89
N TYR A 291 23.51 15.14 4.26
CA TYR A 291 22.28 15.71 3.70
C TYR A 291 22.35 15.91 2.18
N ASN A 292 23.40 16.56 1.67
CA ASN A 292 23.51 16.85 0.25
C ASN A 292 23.65 15.56 -0.61
N PRO A 293 24.53 14.59 -0.27
CA PRO A 293 24.59 13.30 -0.97
C PRO A 293 23.28 12.53 -0.95
N ILE A 294 22.59 12.46 0.20
CA ILE A 294 21.30 11.78 0.31
C ILE A 294 20.28 12.45 -0.60
N ILE A 295 20.18 13.77 -0.58
CA ILE A 295 19.22 14.50 -1.43
C ILE A 295 19.54 14.32 -2.91
N LEU A 296 20.82 14.31 -3.28
CA LEU A 296 21.24 14.05 -4.65
C LEU A 296 20.84 12.63 -5.08
N LEU A 297 21.09 11.63 -4.23
CA LEU A 297 20.74 10.23 -4.48
C LEU A 297 19.22 10.06 -4.57
N LEU A 298 18.46 10.66 -3.67
CA LEU A 298 16.99 10.68 -3.71
C LEU A 298 16.48 11.36 -4.98
N SER A 299 17.08 12.49 -5.38
CA SER A 299 16.71 13.18 -6.62
C SER A 299 16.95 12.29 -7.83
N PHE A 300 18.09 11.59 -7.87
CA PHE A 300 18.40 10.64 -8.94
C PHE A 300 17.42 9.46 -8.95
N TYR A 301 17.10 8.90 -7.78
CA TYR A 301 16.11 7.83 -7.64
C TYR A 301 14.72 8.28 -8.12
N ILE A 302 14.31 9.51 -7.80
CA ILE A 302 13.05 10.09 -8.26
C ILE A 302 13.04 10.24 -9.79
N LEU A 303 14.13 10.75 -10.38
CA LEU A 303 14.26 10.86 -11.84
C LEU A 303 14.25 9.48 -12.53
N PHE A 304 14.91 8.49 -11.92
CA PHE A 304 14.86 7.11 -12.38
C PHE A 304 13.41 6.57 -12.35
N LYS A 305 12.67 6.80 -11.26
CA LYS A 305 11.25 6.39 -11.15
C LYS A 305 10.35 7.09 -12.16
N PHE A 306 10.61 8.38 -12.43
CA PHE A 306 9.94 9.12 -13.50
C PHE A 306 10.18 8.45 -14.86
N GLY A 307 11.42 8.12 -15.20
CA GLY A 307 11.76 7.40 -16.44
C GLY A 307 11.11 6.03 -16.53
N GLN A 308 11.16 5.25 -15.43
CA GLN A 308 10.51 3.95 -15.33
C GLN A 308 9.01 4.04 -15.62
N ARG A 309 8.32 5.03 -15.05
CA ARG A 309 6.88 5.21 -15.26
C ARG A 309 6.52 5.57 -16.70
N ILE A 310 7.32 6.42 -17.36
CA ILE A 310 7.14 6.73 -18.79
C ILE A 310 7.30 5.45 -19.63
N TYR A 311 8.30 4.62 -19.31
CA TYR A 311 8.53 3.34 -19.98
C TYR A 311 7.40 2.33 -19.76
N GLU A 312 6.89 2.20 -18.54
CA GLU A 312 5.75 1.33 -18.23
C GLU A 312 4.48 1.79 -18.98
N SER A 313 4.23 3.10 -19.02
CA SER A 313 3.12 3.67 -19.78
C SER A 313 3.25 3.34 -21.28
N SER A 314 4.43 3.48 -21.88
CA SER A 314 4.62 3.15 -23.30
C SER A 314 4.33 1.68 -23.61
N ARG A 315 4.73 0.76 -22.72
CA ARG A 315 4.39 -0.67 -22.83
C ARG A 315 2.88 -0.91 -22.76
N LEU A 316 2.16 -0.21 -21.88
CA LEU A 316 0.70 -0.29 -21.82
C LEU A 316 0.07 0.18 -23.14
N TYR A 317 0.50 1.29 -23.70
CA TYR A 317 -0.01 1.71 -25.02
C TYR A 317 0.30 0.69 -26.11
N GLN A 318 1.49 0.06 -26.09
CA GLN A 318 1.86 -0.97 -27.06
C GLN A 318 0.94 -2.19 -26.96
N LEU A 319 0.59 -2.60 -25.74
CA LEU A 319 -0.33 -3.71 -25.49
C LEU A 319 -1.76 -3.39 -25.96
N PHE A 320 -2.28 -2.21 -25.61
CA PHE A 320 -3.67 -1.82 -25.87
C PHE A 320 -3.92 -1.29 -27.29
N PHE A 321 -2.90 -0.73 -27.96
CA PHE A 321 -3.06 -0.06 -29.26
C PHE A 321 -1.92 -0.40 -30.23
N PRO A 322 -1.63 -1.68 -30.52
CA PRO A 322 -0.39 -2.10 -31.20
C PRO A 322 -0.11 -1.41 -32.53
N LYS A 323 -1.16 -1.03 -33.29
CA LYS A 323 -1.01 -0.34 -34.59
C LYS A 323 -0.73 1.16 -34.49
N VAL A 324 -1.20 1.83 -33.43
CA VAL A 324 -1.16 3.30 -33.28
C VAL A 324 -0.59 3.75 -31.93
N TYR A 325 0.08 2.85 -31.21
CA TYR A 325 0.53 3.07 -29.84
C TYR A 325 1.45 4.29 -29.75
N LEU A 326 2.35 4.45 -30.71
CA LEU A 326 3.34 5.52 -30.69
C LEU A 326 2.67 6.89 -30.77
N ILE A 327 1.68 7.05 -31.66
CA ILE A 327 0.90 8.30 -31.80
C ILE A 327 0.13 8.56 -30.50
N LYS A 328 -0.62 7.57 -30.00
CA LYS A 328 -1.41 7.73 -28.77
C LYS A 328 -0.55 8.04 -27.54
N PHE A 329 0.56 7.31 -27.36
CA PHE A 329 1.50 7.54 -26.28
C PHE A 329 2.13 8.94 -26.36
N LEU A 330 2.56 9.35 -27.56
CA LEU A 330 3.15 10.67 -27.77
C LEU A 330 2.17 11.80 -27.45
N THR A 331 0.94 11.70 -27.95
CA THR A 331 -0.08 12.74 -27.78
C THR A 331 -0.60 12.82 -26.35
N TYR A 332 -0.96 11.67 -25.74
CA TYR A 332 -1.66 11.66 -24.46
C TYR A 332 -0.75 11.60 -23.24
N THR A 333 0.49 11.10 -23.38
CA THR A 333 1.41 10.95 -22.25
C THR A 333 2.68 11.76 -22.44
N PHE A 334 3.44 11.53 -23.51
CA PHE A 334 4.80 12.07 -23.63
C PHE A 334 4.82 13.60 -23.82
N LEU A 335 4.00 14.14 -24.73
CA LEU A 335 3.94 15.57 -24.99
C LEU A 335 3.50 16.38 -23.76
N PRO A 336 2.43 16.01 -23.02
CA PRO A 336 2.10 16.64 -21.75
C PRO A 336 3.24 16.62 -20.73
N GLN A 337 3.99 15.51 -20.63
CA GLN A 337 5.15 15.40 -19.72
C GLN A 337 6.27 16.35 -20.13
N ILE A 338 6.58 16.47 -21.44
CA ILE A 338 7.59 17.41 -21.94
C ILE A 338 7.18 18.86 -21.69
N LEU A 339 5.93 19.21 -22.00
CA LEU A 339 5.43 20.58 -21.78
C LEU A 339 5.49 20.94 -20.30
N PHE A 340 5.09 20.01 -19.42
CA PHE A 340 5.20 20.18 -17.98
C PHE A 340 6.65 20.31 -17.52
N LEU A 341 7.55 19.44 -17.99
CA LEU A 341 8.97 19.50 -17.68
C LEU A 341 9.58 20.85 -18.11
N PHE A 342 9.22 21.35 -19.29
CA PHE A 342 9.69 22.64 -19.79
C PHE A 342 9.21 23.80 -18.91
N ALA A 343 7.92 23.82 -18.55
CA ALA A 343 7.36 24.80 -17.63
C ALA A 343 8.04 24.75 -16.24
N LEU A 344 8.33 23.54 -15.77
CA LEU A 344 9.00 23.27 -14.51
C LEU A 344 10.47 23.73 -14.55
N VAL A 345 11.19 23.52 -15.65
CA VAL A 345 12.56 24.04 -15.84
C VAL A 345 12.58 25.56 -15.90
N ILE A 346 11.67 26.21 -16.62
CA ILE A 346 11.57 27.69 -16.64
C ILE A 346 11.33 28.22 -15.21
N THR A 347 10.42 27.59 -14.48
CA THR A 347 10.12 27.96 -13.09
C THR A 347 11.33 27.75 -12.20
N PHE A 348 12.05 26.64 -12.35
CA PHE A 348 13.29 26.35 -11.64
C PHE A 348 14.31 27.45 -11.87
N LEU A 349 14.57 27.83 -13.13
CA LEU A 349 15.55 28.87 -13.46
C LEU A 349 15.20 30.22 -12.84
N LYS A 350 13.91 30.59 -12.80
CA LYS A 350 13.43 31.82 -12.14
C LYS A 350 13.62 31.77 -10.62
N VAL A 351 13.30 30.65 -9.99
CA VAL A 351 13.34 30.47 -8.54
C VAL A 351 14.76 30.25 -8.02
N ASN A 352 15.62 29.58 -8.78
CA ASN A 352 17.01 29.26 -8.44
C ASN A 352 17.83 30.51 -8.08
N LYS A 353 17.52 31.67 -8.69
CA LYS A 353 18.17 32.95 -8.35
C LYS A 353 17.89 33.41 -6.90
N LYS A 354 16.76 33.00 -6.31
CA LYS A 354 16.34 33.39 -4.95
C LYS A 354 16.75 32.39 -3.86
N PHE A 355 17.12 31.17 -4.24
CA PHE A 355 17.42 30.09 -3.31
C PHE A 355 18.92 29.91 -3.11
N LYS A 356 19.37 29.89 -1.85
CA LYS A 356 20.79 29.64 -1.53
C LYS A 356 21.18 28.17 -1.72
N ASN A 357 20.28 27.23 -1.40
CA ASN A 357 20.54 25.80 -1.54
C ASN A 357 19.92 25.24 -2.82
N LYS A 358 20.72 25.16 -3.88
CA LYS A 358 20.28 24.69 -5.21
C LYS A 358 19.97 23.20 -5.25
N ILE A 359 20.67 22.39 -4.43
CA ILE A 359 20.47 20.93 -4.38
C ILE A 359 19.07 20.63 -3.81
N PHE A 360 18.72 21.26 -2.70
CA PHE A 360 17.38 21.11 -2.11
C PHE A 360 16.26 21.60 -3.06
N LEU A 361 16.48 22.71 -3.77
CA LEU A 361 15.54 23.18 -4.77
C LEU A 361 15.36 22.14 -5.90
N GLY A 362 16.46 21.56 -6.39
CA GLY A 362 16.41 20.49 -7.39
C GLY A 362 15.59 19.28 -6.93
N PHE A 363 15.70 18.91 -5.66
CA PHE A 363 14.91 17.84 -5.06
C PHE A 363 13.42 18.15 -4.95
N ILE A 364 13.05 19.38 -4.56
CA ILE A 364 11.63 19.79 -4.58
C ILE A 364 11.07 19.68 -6.00
N PHE A 365 11.84 20.13 -6.99
CA PHE A 365 11.40 20.10 -8.39
C PHE A 365 11.31 18.66 -8.93
N SER A 366 12.19 17.75 -8.51
CA SER A 366 12.08 16.33 -8.87
C SER A 366 10.86 15.67 -8.23
N LEU A 367 10.51 16.00 -6.98
CA LEU A 367 9.26 15.55 -6.35
C LEU A 367 8.02 16.06 -7.09
N ILE A 368 7.97 17.35 -7.43
CA ILE A 368 6.85 17.93 -8.21
C ILE A 368 6.74 17.22 -9.56
N LEU A 369 7.87 16.94 -10.22
CA LEU A 369 7.92 16.21 -11.47
C LEU A 369 7.33 14.79 -11.34
N LEU A 370 7.73 14.04 -10.30
CA LEU A 370 7.21 12.69 -10.07
C LEU A 370 5.71 12.70 -9.77
N PHE A 371 5.24 13.61 -8.91
CA PHE A 371 3.84 13.71 -8.54
C PHE A 371 2.98 14.05 -9.77
N SER A 372 3.36 15.08 -10.51
CA SER A 372 2.66 15.50 -11.72
C SER A 372 2.70 14.41 -12.80
N SER A 373 3.82 13.69 -12.89
CA SER A 373 3.93 12.53 -13.78
C SER A 373 2.95 11.42 -13.42
N THR A 374 2.75 11.15 -12.12
CA THR A 374 1.70 10.21 -11.64
C THR A 374 0.34 10.62 -12.18
N ILE A 375 -0.03 11.88 -12.02
CA ILE A 375 -1.33 12.40 -12.43
C ILE A 375 -1.49 12.27 -13.95
N ILE A 376 -0.50 12.73 -14.72
CA ILE A 376 -0.54 12.68 -16.19
C ILE A 376 -0.66 11.24 -16.67
N VAL A 377 0.14 10.30 -16.13
CA VAL A 377 0.07 8.89 -16.52
C VAL A 377 -1.27 8.27 -16.13
N ASN A 378 -1.76 8.48 -14.90
CA ASN A 378 -3.05 7.92 -14.48
C ASN A 378 -4.20 8.44 -15.35
N LEU A 379 -4.19 9.73 -15.71
CA LEU A 379 -5.18 10.31 -16.61
C LEU A 379 -5.06 9.75 -18.03
N SER A 380 -3.84 9.58 -18.53
CA SER A 380 -3.60 9.12 -19.90
C SER A 380 -3.85 7.62 -20.08
N THR A 381 -3.68 6.82 -19.01
CA THR A 381 -3.89 5.37 -19.00
C THR A 381 -5.22 4.94 -18.39
N LYS A 382 -6.23 5.81 -18.29
CA LYS A 382 -7.58 5.43 -17.82
C LYS A 382 -8.19 4.24 -18.57
N PHE A 383 -7.82 4.07 -19.85
CA PHE A 383 -8.23 2.92 -20.66
C PHE A 383 -7.78 1.57 -20.10
N ARG A 384 -6.81 1.55 -19.16
CA ARG A 384 -6.36 0.34 -18.47
C ARG A 384 -7.43 -0.23 -17.55
N ASP A 385 -8.31 0.60 -17.01
CA ASP A 385 -9.29 0.17 -16.01
C ASP A 385 -10.72 0.14 -16.60
N THR A 386 -10.85 0.44 -17.89
CA THR A 386 -12.12 0.42 -18.60
C THR A 386 -12.09 -0.59 -19.75
N PRO A 387 -13.20 -1.30 -20.03
CA PRO A 387 -13.31 -2.16 -21.21
C PRO A 387 -12.98 -1.35 -22.46
N THR A 388 -12.11 -1.88 -23.32
CA THR A 388 -11.70 -1.17 -24.54
C THR A 388 -11.76 -2.10 -25.75
N ILE A 389 -12.55 -1.73 -26.74
CA ILE A 389 -12.60 -2.38 -28.05
C ILE A 389 -11.41 -1.92 -28.87
N VAL A 390 -10.54 -2.86 -29.23
CA VAL A 390 -9.34 -2.63 -30.05
C VAL A 390 -9.66 -2.86 -31.54
N SER A 391 -10.44 -3.89 -31.85
CA SER A 391 -10.85 -4.20 -33.22
C SER A 391 -12.12 -5.05 -33.26
N VAL A 392 -12.86 -4.95 -34.36
CA VAL A 392 -14.03 -5.77 -34.64
C VAL A 392 -13.84 -6.41 -36.02
N SER A 393 -14.12 -7.71 -36.14
CA SER A 393 -13.97 -8.45 -37.39
C SER A 393 -15.07 -9.51 -37.56
N PRO A 394 -15.77 -9.55 -38.71
CA PRO A 394 -15.79 -8.52 -39.75
C PRO A 394 -16.45 -7.21 -39.24
N ASN A 395 -16.04 -6.07 -39.80
CA ASN A 395 -16.63 -4.76 -39.48
C ASN A 395 -17.57 -4.21 -40.58
N ASP A 396 -17.54 -4.82 -41.75
CA ASP A 396 -18.40 -4.47 -42.89
C ASP A 396 -18.74 -5.76 -43.64
N PHE A 397 -20.02 -6.11 -43.67
CA PHE A 397 -20.51 -7.35 -44.28
C PHE A 397 -22.03 -7.29 -44.52
N SER A 398 -22.50 -8.14 -45.43
CA SER A 398 -23.90 -8.23 -45.88
C SER A 398 -24.47 -9.64 -45.73
N GLU A 399 -23.95 -10.46 -44.82
CA GLU A 399 -24.43 -11.83 -44.60
C GLU A 399 -25.18 -11.95 -43.25
N ALA A 400 -26.21 -12.81 -43.21
CA ALA A 400 -26.94 -13.12 -41.99
C ALA A 400 -26.22 -14.21 -41.16
N TRP A 401 -26.44 -14.21 -39.84
CA TRP A 401 -25.94 -15.23 -38.91
C TRP A 401 -24.40 -15.38 -38.86
N VAL A 402 -23.69 -14.27 -39.07
CA VAL A 402 -22.23 -14.20 -39.03
C VAL A 402 -21.75 -14.04 -37.60
N ASP A 403 -20.66 -14.71 -37.25
CA ASP A 403 -19.99 -14.52 -35.96
C ASP A 403 -19.07 -13.30 -36.02
N ILE A 404 -19.33 -12.34 -35.15
CA ILE A 404 -18.54 -11.11 -35.02
C ILE A 404 -17.60 -11.26 -33.84
N ILE A 405 -16.31 -11.08 -34.11
CA ILE A 405 -15.26 -11.15 -33.12
C ILE A 405 -14.88 -9.72 -32.72
N ILE A 406 -15.13 -9.39 -31.45
CA ILE A 406 -14.66 -8.17 -30.80
C ILE A 406 -13.38 -8.53 -30.05
N ASN A 407 -12.25 -8.01 -30.50
CA ASN A 407 -11.00 -8.08 -29.74
C ASN A 407 -10.82 -6.80 -28.93
N GLY A 408 -10.46 -6.97 -27.67
CA GLY A 408 -10.29 -5.87 -26.75
C GLY A 408 -9.57 -6.31 -25.49
N VAL A 409 -9.84 -5.60 -24.40
CA VAL A 409 -9.15 -5.74 -23.12
C VAL A 409 -10.07 -5.26 -22.00
N ASN A 410 -9.95 -5.88 -20.83
CA ASN A 410 -10.76 -5.62 -19.64
C ASN A 410 -12.26 -5.87 -19.85
N PHE A 411 -12.62 -6.90 -20.60
CA PHE A 411 -14.03 -7.29 -20.74
C PHE A 411 -14.56 -8.08 -19.53
N GLN A 412 -13.68 -8.50 -18.60
CA GLN A 412 -13.97 -9.36 -17.46
C GLN A 412 -14.35 -10.78 -17.90
N ASP A 413 -13.63 -11.79 -17.43
CA ASP A 413 -13.91 -13.19 -17.79
C ASP A 413 -15.15 -13.73 -17.05
N LEU A 414 -15.70 -14.85 -17.54
CA LEU A 414 -16.80 -15.53 -16.88
C LEU A 414 -16.45 -15.89 -15.42
N PRO A 415 -17.40 -15.78 -14.47
CA PRO A 415 -18.85 -15.61 -14.67
C PRO A 415 -19.33 -14.16 -14.83
N PHE A 416 -18.43 -13.17 -14.88
CA PHE A 416 -18.76 -11.74 -14.82
C PHE A 416 -19.05 -11.13 -16.21
N ALA A 417 -19.79 -11.86 -17.05
CA ALA A 417 -20.12 -11.41 -18.40
C ALA A 417 -21.07 -10.20 -18.41
N GLY A 418 -20.85 -9.33 -19.39
CA GLY A 418 -21.63 -8.12 -19.61
C GLY A 418 -22.60 -8.22 -20.78
N LYS A 419 -22.84 -7.09 -21.45
CA LYS A 419 -23.71 -6.97 -22.64
C LYS A 419 -22.95 -6.33 -23.79
N VAL A 420 -23.25 -6.76 -25.02
CA VAL A 420 -22.83 -6.08 -26.25
C VAL A 420 -24.04 -5.39 -26.86
N LEU A 421 -23.93 -4.09 -27.11
CA LEU A 421 -24.96 -3.30 -27.78
C LEU A 421 -24.45 -2.88 -29.16
N VAL A 422 -25.31 -2.97 -30.18
CA VAL A 422 -25.07 -2.40 -31.51
C VAL A 422 -26.27 -1.55 -31.89
N GLY A 423 -26.04 -0.25 -32.09
CA GLY A 423 -27.13 0.71 -32.36
C GLY A 423 -28.16 0.77 -31.22
N GLY A 424 -27.76 0.44 -29.99
CA GLY A 424 -28.63 0.34 -28.82
C GLY A 424 -29.35 -1.00 -28.63
N ALA A 425 -29.23 -1.94 -29.59
CA ALA A 425 -29.82 -3.27 -29.48
C ALA A 425 -28.84 -4.29 -28.88
N GLU A 426 -29.28 -5.05 -27.88
CA GLU A 426 -28.49 -6.10 -27.23
C GLU A 426 -28.28 -7.31 -28.14
N GLN A 427 -27.04 -7.78 -28.21
CA GLN A 427 -26.63 -8.88 -29.09
C GLN A 427 -26.46 -10.20 -28.32
N ARG A 428 -26.68 -11.31 -29.03
CA ARG A 428 -26.52 -12.65 -28.47
C ARG A 428 -25.06 -13.07 -28.44
N ILE A 429 -24.50 -13.19 -27.24
CA ILE A 429 -23.12 -13.64 -27.00
C ILE A 429 -23.00 -15.16 -27.21
N ILE A 430 -21.92 -15.57 -27.87
CA ILE A 430 -21.51 -16.97 -28.09
C ILE A 430 -20.35 -17.34 -27.17
N ASP A 431 -19.33 -16.49 -27.10
CA ASP A 431 -18.11 -16.67 -26.28
C ASP A 431 -17.75 -15.33 -25.66
N TRP A 432 -17.32 -15.34 -24.40
CA TRP A 432 -16.90 -14.14 -23.68
C TRP A 432 -15.65 -14.47 -22.88
N LYS A 433 -14.59 -13.72 -23.16
CA LYS A 433 -13.31 -13.75 -22.47
C LYS A 433 -12.84 -12.31 -22.26
N ASP A 434 -11.91 -12.14 -21.34
CA ASP A 434 -11.39 -10.81 -21.00
C ASP A 434 -10.82 -10.04 -22.21
N GLU A 435 -10.22 -10.74 -23.17
CA GLU A 435 -9.61 -10.14 -24.37
C GLU A 435 -10.46 -10.28 -25.65
N ARG A 436 -11.56 -11.05 -25.58
CA ARG A 436 -12.32 -11.43 -26.77
C ARG A 436 -13.78 -11.72 -26.47
N ILE A 437 -14.67 -11.11 -27.23
CA ILE A 437 -16.10 -11.41 -27.22
C ILE A 437 -16.52 -11.85 -28.61
N ILE A 438 -17.33 -12.90 -28.71
CA ILE A 438 -17.93 -13.35 -29.96
C ILE A 438 -19.44 -13.26 -29.80
N PHE A 439 -20.12 -12.58 -30.74
CA PHE A 439 -21.58 -12.56 -30.81
C PHE A 439 -22.05 -12.93 -32.22
N ARG A 440 -23.25 -13.51 -32.33
CA ARG A 440 -23.83 -13.86 -33.63
C ARG A 440 -24.81 -12.79 -34.08
N THR A 441 -24.74 -12.39 -35.34
CA THR A 441 -25.67 -11.44 -35.92
C THR A 441 -27.07 -12.04 -36.07
N ASP A 442 -28.11 -11.25 -35.76
CA ASP A 442 -29.51 -11.61 -36.00
C ASP A 442 -30.08 -10.62 -37.02
N PRO A 443 -30.38 -11.06 -38.26
CA PRO A 443 -30.82 -10.16 -39.33
C PRO A 443 -32.13 -9.43 -39.00
N TYR A 444 -32.94 -9.94 -38.08
CA TYR A 444 -34.20 -9.32 -37.68
C TYR A 444 -34.03 -8.22 -36.62
N LYS A 445 -32.90 -8.18 -35.92
CA LYS A 445 -32.65 -7.26 -34.79
C LYS A 445 -31.48 -6.32 -35.02
N LEU A 446 -30.47 -6.76 -35.76
CA LEU A 446 -29.22 -6.04 -35.94
C LEU A 446 -29.38 -4.93 -36.98
N LYS A 447 -28.91 -3.74 -36.64
CA LYS A 447 -28.79 -2.60 -37.56
C LYS A 447 -27.38 -2.06 -37.48
N SER A 448 -26.94 -1.38 -38.55
CA SER A 448 -25.74 -0.55 -38.51
C SER A 448 -25.83 0.46 -37.37
N GLY A 449 -24.72 0.71 -36.67
CA GLY A 449 -24.72 1.65 -35.56
C GLY A 449 -23.45 1.59 -34.73
N VAL A 450 -23.52 2.28 -33.59
CA VAL A 450 -22.43 2.30 -32.61
C VAL A 450 -22.44 0.98 -31.84
N LEU A 451 -21.30 0.30 -31.86
CA LEU A 451 -21.01 -0.88 -31.05
C LEU A 451 -20.36 -0.44 -29.74
N GLU A 452 -20.92 -0.89 -28.61
CA GLU A 452 -20.35 -0.72 -27.27
C GLU A 452 -20.48 -2.01 -26.44
N VAL A 453 -19.51 -2.25 -25.56
CA VAL A 453 -19.51 -3.34 -24.58
C VAL A 453 -19.78 -2.72 -23.20
N ILE A 454 -20.68 -3.33 -22.44
CA ILE A 454 -21.00 -2.93 -21.06
C ILE A 454 -20.63 -4.11 -20.16
N THR A 455 -19.73 -3.94 -19.20
CA THR A 455 -19.34 -5.02 -18.27
C THR A 455 -20.43 -5.30 -17.23
N SER A 456 -20.26 -6.36 -16.43
CA SER A 456 -21.17 -6.70 -15.32
C SER A 456 -21.32 -5.57 -14.29
N GLU A 457 -20.29 -4.72 -14.18
CA GLU A 457 -20.24 -3.53 -13.31
C GLU A 457 -20.85 -2.26 -13.96
N ASN A 458 -21.56 -2.40 -15.09
CA ASN A 458 -22.11 -1.29 -15.88
C ASN A 458 -21.07 -0.29 -16.41
N ILE A 459 -19.82 -0.70 -16.57
CA ILE A 459 -18.78 0.13 -17.17
C ILE A 459 -18.86 -0.01 -18.70
N LYS A 460 -18.98 1.10 -19.41
CA LYS A 460 -19.07 1.12 -20.88
C LYS A 460 -17.70 1.21 -21.54
N SER A 461 -17.54 0.53 -22.68
CA SER A 461 -16.36 0.65 -23.52
C SER A 461 -16.35 1.92 -24.35
N ASN A 462 -15.24 2.15 -25.07
CA ASN A 462 -15.26 3.09 -26.19
C ASN A 462 -16.28 2.67 -27.25
N GLN A 463 -16.71 3.64 -28.06
CA GLN A 463 -17.62 3.44 -29.17
C GLN A 463 -16.87 2.99 -30.42
N TYR A 464 -17.42 2.02 -31.14
CA TYR A 464 -16.86 1.53 -32.41
C TYR A 464 -17.94 1.56 -33.49
N GLN A 465 -17.66 2.16 -34.65
CA GLN A 465 -18.64 2.22 -35.74
C GLN A 465 -18.72 0.86 -36.42
N PHE A 466 -19.91 0.26 -36.44
CA PHE A 466 -20.18 -1.06 -36.99
C PHE A 466 -21.20 -0.97 -38.14
N ASN A 467 -20.82 -1.48 -39.31
CA ASN A 467 -21.65 -1.41 -40.51
C ASN A 467 -22.19 -2.79 -40.87
N TYR A 468 -23.52 -2.91 -40.87
CA TYR A 468 -24.27 -4.09 -41.29
C TYR A 468 -25.11 -3.74 -42.51
N LEU A 469 -24.77 -4.34 -43.66
CA LEU A 469 -25.34 -4.00 -44.96
C LEU A 469 -26.42 -4.99 -45.44
N TYR A 470 -26.73 -6.02 -44.65
CA TYR A 470 -27.80 -6.96 -44.98
C TYR A 470 -29.16 -6.25 -44.91
N LYS A 471 -29.96 -6.41 -45.96
CA LYS A 471 -31.30 -5.83 -46.09
C LYS A 471 -32.37 -6.87 -45.92
#